data_AF-A0A1Q7UED7-F1
#
_entry.id   AF-A0A1Q7UED7-F1
#
_cell.length_a   1.000
_cell.length_b   1.000
_cell.length_c   1.000
_cell.angle_alpha   90.00
_cell.angle_beta   90.00
_cell.angle_gamma   90.00
#
_symmetry.space_group_name_H-M   'P 1'
#
loop_
_entity.id
_entity.type
_entity.pdbx_description
1 polymer ?
#
loop_
_entity_poly.entity_id
_entity_poly.type
_entity_poly.pdbx_seq_one_letter_code
_entity_poly.pdbx_strand_id
1 'polypeptide(L)'
;MDDPLQRAQELMAQWDDEVRRELPQGADIFDAHTHLGTDIDGMAGVYDDLVRGMEKYGISRCFMFCLDEPDRHPGFRAGNDRTLAYAERSGGKLIPFVRLDLSEDPIGEATRCLDLGAKGIKLHPRAQKFLLNDERLSPIFELAAERNVPILIHGGRGLPPIADDLGRVVDRYPKARLIVAHAGIADLAALANRLGGKAGVFFDTSVWSPLDLLGLYRLVGPEQVVYASDYPYGQQPASLLISLRTARQAGLSDDQVRDVLAGNAVRIAAGEPPCEPSAPKGIETFSQPMSFARIHQYLSMATPLLWTRQPDRIGVLGLALNATDDRANGHREELDQIRELLLAARDMWRALPEEGDEQDRVAHMRATFRLIHLADIVAVTTPA
;
A
#
# COMPACT_ATOMS: atom_id res chain seq x y z
N MET A 1 12.92 -33.02 7.73
CA MET A 1 12.40 -32.14 6.66
C MET A 1 11.89 -30.94 7.40
N ASP A 2 12.54 -29.79 7.23
CA ASP A 2 12.16 -28.56 7.92
C ASP A 2 10.74 -28.16 7.48
N ASP A 3 9.95 -27.66 8.43
CA ASP A 3 8.60 -27.16 8.19
C ASP A 3 8.66 -26.00 7.16
N PRO A 4 7.96 -26.08 6.01
CA PRO A 4 7.91 -25.02 5.02
C PRO A 4 7.59 -23.65 5.61
N LEU A 5 6.73 -23.61 6.64
CA LEU A 5 6.37 -22.37 7.32
C LEU A 5 7.55 -21.79 8.10
N GLN A 6 8.29 -22.62 8.84
CA GLN A 6 9.48 -22.20 9.57
C GLN A 6 10.55 -21.64 8.60
N ARG A 7 10.83 -22.34 7.49
CA ARG A 7 11.78 -21.86 6.48
C ARG A 7 11.34 -20.52 5.88
N ALA A 8 10.04 -20.37 5.59
CA ALA A 8 9.51 -19.09 5.11
C ALA A 8 9.72 -17.98 6.14
N GLN A 9 9.48 -18.24 7.43
CA GLN A 9 9.70 -17.26 8.51
C GLN A 9 11.16 -16.86 8.66
N GLU A 10 12.10 -17.82 8.63
CA GLU A 10 13.54 -17.56 8.67
C GLU A 10 14.00 -16.71 7.49
N LEU A 11 13.51 -17.02 6.28
CA LEU A 11 13.82 -16.24 5.09
C LEU A 11 13.24 -14.82 5.19
N MET A 12 12.00 -14.67 5.66
CA MET A 12 11.41 -13.34 5.89
C MET A 12 12.23 -12.50 6.88
N ALA A 13 12.82 -13.12 7.91
CA ALA A 13 13.70 -12.42 8.86
C ALA A 13 14.97 -11.88 8.19
N GLN A 14 15.54 -12.59 7.21
CA GLN A 14 16.68 -12.09 6.44
C GLN A 14 16.31 -10.85 5.61
N TRP A 15 15.09 -10.81 5.07
CA TRP A 15 14.58 -9.64 4.34
C TRP A 15 14.23 -8.46 5.24
N ASP A 16 13.95 -8.70 6.52
CA ASP A 16 13.86 -7.61 7.50
C ASP A 16 15.19 -6.90 7.68
N ASP A 17 16.28 -7.67 7.74
CA ASP A 17 17.64 -7.11 7.82
C ASP A 17 18.05 -6.40 6.53
N GLU A 18 17.61 -6.91 5.37
CA GLU A 18 17.84 -6.23 4.09
C GLU A 18 17.14 -4.87 4.03
N VAL A 19 15.86 -4.79 4.42
CA VAL A 19 15.16 -3.51 4.51
C VAL A 19 15.87 -2.55 5.45
N ARG A 20 16.39 -3.02 6.59
CA ARG A 20 17.16 -2.17 7.52
C ARG A 20 18.45 -1.63 6.89
N ARG A 21 19.16 -2.44 6.10
CA ARG A 21 20.35 -1.99 5.35
C ARG A 21 20.00 -0.94 4.30
N GLU A 22 18.83 -1.07 3.70
CA GLU A 22 18.35 -0.15 2.68
C GLU A 22 17.74 1.14 3.23
N LEU A 23 17.35 1.22 4.50
CA LEU A 23 16.81 2.47 5.03
C LEU A 23 17.91 3.55 5.08
N PRO A 24 17.63 4.78 4.62
CA PRO A 24 18.53 5.91 4.86
C PRO A 24 18.81 6.06 6.37
N GLN A 25 20.05 6.31 6.76
CA GLN A 25 20.45 6.36 8.18
C GLN A 25 19.56 7.30 8.99
N GLY A 26 18.92 6.81 10.07
CA GLY A 26 18.04 7.63 10.91
C GLY A 26 16.74 8.08 10.23
N ALA A 27 16.32 7.39 9.16
CA ALA A 27 15.01 7.64 8.55
C ALA A 27 13.90 7.30 9.54
N ASP A 28 12.94 8.21 9.67
CA ASP A 28 11.64 7.93 10.26
C ASP A 28 10.74 7.25 9.23
N ILE A 29 9.73 6.51 9.68
CA ILE A 29 8.74 5.85 8.82
C ILE A 29 7.35 6.18 9.34
N PHE A 30 6.49 6.67 8.44
CA PHE A 30 5.09 6.96 8.69
C PHE A 30 4.23 6.17 7.71
N ASP A 31 3.38 5.29 8.19
CA ASP A 31 2.48 4.52 7.33
C ASP A 31 1.15 5.26 7.07
N ALA A 32 0.97 5.80 5.88
CA ALA A 32 -0.18 6.63 5.54
C ALA A 32 -1.48 5.85 5.28
N HIS A 33 -1.46 4.52 5.32
CA HIS A 33 -2.65 3.71 5.00
C HIS A 33 -2.67 2.41 5.80
N THR A 34 -3.40 2.39 6.90
CA THR A 34 -3.60 1.18 7.70
C THR A 34 -5.07 1.02 8.08
N HIS A 35 -5.51 -0.22 8.23
CA HIS A 35 -6.85 -0.55 8.64
C HIS A 35 -6.87 -1.45 9.88
N LEU A 36 -7.86 -1.27 10.74
CA LEU A 36 -8.18 -2.17 11.85
C LEU A 36 -9.64 -2.64 11.77
N GLY A 37 -9.96 -3.71 12.49
CA GLY A 37 -11.29 -4.31 12.50
C GLY A 37 -11.38 -5.59 11.68
N THR A 38 -12.59 -6.02 11.33
CA THR A 38 -12.82 -7.21 10.48
C THR A 38 -13.58 -6.83 9.24
N ASP A 39 -13.00 -7.02 8.06
CA ASP A 39 -13.66 -6.74 6.78
C ASP A 39 -14.69 -7.82 6.43
N ILE A 40 -15.69 -7.48 5.62
CA ILE A 40 -16.67 -8.42 5.06
C ILE A 40 -16.03 -9.53 4.20
N ASP A 41 -14.81 -9.33 3.70
CA ASP A 41 -14.05 -10.36 2.97
C ASP A 41 -13.31 -11.36 3.90
N GLY A 42 -13.38 -11.15 5.22
CA GLY A 42 -12.75 -11.97 6.25
C GLY A 42 -11.31 -11.57 6.59
N MET A 43 -10.74 -10.55 5.95
CA MET A 43 -9.45 -9.98 6.37
C MET A 43 -9.63 -9.22 7.68
N ALA A 44 -8.70 -9.38 8.60
CA ALA A 44 -8.75 -8.72 9.90
C ALA A 44 -7.47 -7.92 10.15
N GLY A 45 -7.64 -6.64 10.50
CA GLY A 45 -6.57 -5.79 11.00
C GLY A 45 -6.56 -5.83 12.52
N VAL A 46 -5.56 -6.48 13.10
CA VAL A 46 -5.46 -6.71 14.55
C VAL A 46 -4.55 -5.67 15.17
N TYR A 47 -5.05 -4.91 16.15
CA TYR A 47 -4.31 -3.82 16.79
C TYR A 47 -2.92 -4.25 17.28
N ASP A 48 -2.85 -5.36 18.03
CA ASP A 48 -1.58 -5.80 18.63
C ASP A 48 -0.57 -6.25 17.57
N ASP A 49 -1.03 -6.75 16.42
CA ASP A 49 -0.16 -7.12 15.30
C ASP A 49 0.35 -5.90 14.54
N LEU A 50 -0.52 -4.90 14.33
CA LEU A 50 -0.10 -3.61 13.77
C LEU A 50 0.96 -2.96 14.65
N VAL A 51 0.72 -2.84 15.96
CA VAL A 51 1.68 -2.24 16.90
C VAL A 51 2.99 -3.00 16.95
N ARG A 52 2.95 -4.35 16.96
CA ARG A 52 4.16 -5.18 16.89
C ARG A 52 4.93 -4.95 15.59
N GLY A 53 4.23 -4.81 14.46
CA GLY A 53 4.81 -4.43 13.18
C GLY A 53 5.49 -3.06 13.25
N MET A 54 4.81 -2.07 13.82
CA MET A 54 5.36 -0.72 13.99
C MET A 54 6.65 -0.74 14.81
N GLU A 55 6.67 -1.46 15.94
CA GLU A 55 7.86 -1.61 16.78
C GLU A 55 9.01 -2.33 16.05
N LYS A 56 8.69 -3.40 15.32
CA LYS A 56 9.68 -4.22 14.60
C LYS A 56 10.40 -3.44 13.50
N TYR A 57 9.68 -2.58 12.77
CA TYR A 57 10.20 -1.82 11.63
C TYR A 57 10.50 -0.36 11.94
N GLY A 58 10.25 0.11 13.17
CA GLY A 58 10.49 1.51 13.55
C GLY A 58 9.50 2.51 12.93
N ILE A 59 8.26 2.08 12.68
CA ILE A 59 7.18 2.96 12.19
C ILE A 59 6.72 3.83 13.37
N SER A 60 6.91 5.14 13.27
CA SER A 60 6.60 6.06 14.36
C SER A 60 5.11 6.31 14.50
N ARG A 61 4.41 6.46 13.36
CA ARG A 61 2.98 6.81 13.31
C ARG A 61 2.29 6.22 12.09
N CYS A 62 0.98 6.05 12.18
CA CYS A 62 0.15 5.60 11.07
C CYS A 62 -1.12 6.45 10.94
N PHE A 63 -1.61 6.67 9.72
CA PHE A 63 -3.03 6.96 9.51
C PHE A 63 -3.82 5.65 9.55
N MET A 64 -4.90 5.61 10.32
CA MET A 64 -5.63 4.39 10.63
C MET A 64 -7.15 4.63 10.57
N PHE A 65 -7.88 3.68 9.98
CA PHE A 65 -9.34 3.70 9.84
C PHE A 65 -9.92 2.28 9.90
N CYS A 66 -11.24 2.14 10.09
CA CYS A 66 -11.86 0.82 10.13
C CYS A 66 -12.01 0.17 8.74
N LEU A 67 -12.00 -1.16 8.71
CA LEU A 67 -12.34 -1.97 7.53
C LEU A 67 -13.82 -1.85 7.14
N ASP A 68 -14.24 -2.51 6.05
CA ASP A 68 -15.66 -2.59 5.69
C ASP A 68 -16.35 -3.60 6.62
N GLU A 69 -16.67 -3.20 7.85
CA GLU A 69 -17.06 -4.16 8.90
C GLU A 69 -18.51 -4.68 8.77
N PRO A 70 -18.82 -5.91 9.19
CA PRO A 70 -20.19 -6.44 9.19
C PRO A 70 -21.20 -5.59 9.97
N ASP A 71 -20.75 -4.88 11.01
CA ASP A 71 -21.54 -3.99 11.86
C ASP A 71 -21.47 -2.51 11.40
N ARG A 72 -21.15 -2.26 10.12
CA ARG A 72 -21.05 -0.90 9.55
C ARG A 72 -22.33 -0.07 9.61
N HIS A 73 -23.48 -0.64 9.95
CA HIS A 73 -24.72 0.12 10.05
C HIS A 73 -25.03 0.50 11.51
N PRO A 74 -25.37 1.77 11.80
CA PRO A 74 -25.43 2.90 10.86
C PRO A 74 -24.05 3.56 10.63
N GLY A 75 -23.74 3.91 9.38
CA GLY A 75 -22.74 4.91 9.00
C GLY A 75 -21.31 4.67 9.44
N PHE A 76 -20.88 3.41 9.57
CA PHE A 76 -19.62 2.95 10.17
C PHE A 76 -19.43 3.35 11.63
N ARG A 77 -20.48 3.76 12.34
CA ARG A 77 -20.37 4.36 13.68
C ARG A 77 -19.63 3.48 14.68
N ALA A 78 -19.96 2.19 14.74
CA ALA A 78 -19.30 1.24 15.63
C ALA A 78 -17.80 1.07 15.30
N GLY A 79 -17.46 0.98 14.00
CA GLY A 79 -16.07 0.91 13.54
C GLY A 79 -15.30 2.20 13.80
N ASN A 80 -15.93 3.36 13.64
CA ASN A 80 -15.34 4.67 13.95
C ASN A 80 -15.09 4.83 15.45
N ASP A 81 -16.02 4.38 16.30
CA ASP A 81 -15.85 4.41 17.76
C ASP A 81 -14.67 3.51 18.21
N ARG A 82 -14.53 2.32 17.62
CA ARG A 82 -13.34 1.46 17.82
C ARG A 82 -12.06 2.13 17.33
N THR A 83 -12.11 2.77 16.17
CA THR A 83 -10.99 3.51 15.57
C THR A 83 -10.48 4.61 16.53
N LEU A 84 -11.40 5.41 17.10
CA LEU A 84 -11.06 6.44 18.09
C LEU A 84 -10.45 5.82 19.36
N ALA A 85 -11.00 4.70 19.86
CA ALA A 85 -10.47 3.99 21.03
C ALA A 85 -9.06 3.41 20.76
N TYR A 86 -8.78 2.89 19.57
CA TYR A 86 -7.44 2.44 19.19
C TYR A 86 -6.43 3.58 19.14
N ALA A 87 -6.83 4.75 18.64
CA ALA A 87 -5.99 5.94 18.65
C ALA A 87 -5.61 6.37 20.08
N GLU A 88 -6.59 6.42 20.99
CA GLU A 88 -6.37 6.71 22.41
C GLU A 88 -5.42 5.68 23.04
N ARG A 89 -5.70 4.38 22.86
CA ARG A 89 -4.87 3.27 23.37
C ARG A 89 -3.42 3.36 22.88
N SER A 90 -3.20 3.83 21.66
CA SER A 90 -1.86 3.94 21.06
C SER A 90 -1.01 5.11 21.56
N GLY A 91 -1.60 6.02 22.37
CA GLY A 91 -0.91 7.24 22.81
C GLY A 91 -0.61 8.22 21.66
N GLY A 92 -1.42 8.24 20.62
CA GLY A 92 -1.28 9.14 19.46
C GLY A 92 -0.37 8.66 18.34
N LYS A 93 0.12 7.40 18.41
CA LYS A 93 0.85 6.75 17.32
C LYS A 93 -0.09 6.39 16.15
N LEU A 94 -1.30 5.93 16.44
CA LEU A 94 -2.34 5.70 15.45
C LEU A 94 -3.24 6.94 15.35
N ILE A 95 -3.32 7.53 14.16
CA ILE A 95 -4.07 8.74 13.90
C ILE A 95 -5.41 8.35 13.25
N PRO A 96 -6.55 8.60 13.90
CA PRO A 96 -7.84 8.08 13.46
C PRO A 96 -8.41 8.90 12.31
N PHE A 97 -8.80 8.21 11.23
CA PHE A 97 -9.59 8.77 10.14
C PHE A 97 -11.01 8.21 10.23
N VAL A 98 -12.01 9.06 10.01
CA VAL A 98 -13.42 8.65 9.99
C VAL A 98 -13.76 8.03 8.64
N ARG A 99 -14.33 6.83 8.65
CA ARG A 99 -14.89 6.19 7.46
C ARG A 99 -16.38 6.52 7.37
N LEU A 100 -16.86 6.86 6.18
CA LEU A 100 -18.24 7.36 5.99
C LEU A 100 -19.08 6.45 5.08
N ASP A 101 -20.38 6.37 5.34
CA ASP A 101 -21.35 5.85 4.36
C ASP A 101 -22.11 7.03 3.74
N LEU A 102 -21.97 7.23 2.43
CA LEU A 102 -22.63 8.34 1.74
C LEU A 102 -24.16 8.16 1.64
N SER A 103 -24.68 6.95 1.85
CA SER A 103 -26.12 6.65 1.79
C SER A 103 -26.88 6.91 3.08
N GLU A 104 -26.18 7.25 4.17
CA GLU A 104 -26.77 7.52 5.48
C GLU A 104 -26.55 8.99 5.89
N ASP A 105 -25.98 9.25 7.08
CA ASP A 105 -25.64 10.60 7.57
C ASP A 105 -24.11 10.81 7.58
N PRO A 106 -23.47 10.98 6.40
CA PRO A 106 -22.02 11.12 6.32
C PRO A 106 -21.51 12.41 6.97
N ILE A 107 -22.29 13.50 6.95
CA ILE A 107 -21.85 14.80 7.50
C ILE A 107 -21.99 14.81 9.03
N GLY A 108 -23.08 14.26 9.58
CA GLY A 108 -23.24 14.13 11.02
C GLY A 108 -22.16 13.24 11.62
N GLU A 109 -21.87 12.09 11.00
CA GLU A 109 -20.82 11.19 11.48
C GLU A 109 -19.42 11.79 11.33
N ALA A 110 -19.12 12.43 10.19
CA ALA A 110 -17.84 13.12 10.01
C ALA A 110 -17.63 14.21 11.08
N THR A 111 -18.63 15.07 11.28
CA THR A 111 -18.59 16.15 12.28
C THR A 111 -18.33 15.58 13.67
N ARG A 112 -19.10 14.57 14.07
CA ARG A 112 -18.96 13.91 15.37
C ARG A 112 -17.56 13.35 15.58
N CYS A 113 -17.06 12.57 14.64
CA CYS A 113 -15.76 11.92 14.78
C CYS A 113 -14.61 12.93 14.78
N LEU A 114 -14.69 13.99 13.96
CA LEU A 114 -13.71 15.07 13.97
C LEU A 114 -13.72 15.85 15.30
N ASP A 115 -14.90 16.11 15.88
CA ASP A 115 -15.03 16.72 17.21
C ASP A 115 -14.49 15.81 18.33
N LEU A 116 -14.56 14.49 18.15
CA LEU A 116 -13.99 13.48 19.06
C LEU A 116 -12.50 13.19 18.82
N GLY A 117 -11.87 13.84 17.85
CA GLY A 117 -10.41 13.77 17.66
C GLY A 117 -9.94 13.04 16.40
N ALA A 118 -10.84 12.60 15.51
CA ALA A 118 -10.46 12.18 14.16
C ALA A 118 -9.70 13.30 13.43
N LYS A 119 -8.71 12.91 12.63
CA LYS A 119 -7.78 13.82 11.93
C LYS A 119 -7.75 13.61 10.42
N GLY A 120 -8.72 12.89 9.87
CA GLY A 120 -8.84 12.65 8.44
C GLY A 120 -10.14 11.93 8.11
N ILE A 121 -10.44 11.83 6.81
CA ILE A 121 -11.64 11.17 6.30
C ILE A 121 -11.23 10.07 5.33
N LYS A 122 -11.81 8.89 5.45
CA LYS A 122 -11.62 7.75 4.54
C LYS A 122 -12.85 7.54 3.66
N LEU A 123 -12.62 7.54 2.35
CA LEU A 123 -13.60 7.23 1.32
C LEU A 123 -13.17 6.02 0.47
N HIS A 124 -14.15 5.21 0.09
CA HIS A 124 -13.95 4.04 -0.75
C HIS A 124 -15.11 3.87 -1.75
N PRO A 125 -15.04 4.48 -2.95
CA PRO A 125 -16.15 4.54 -3.91
C PRO A 125 -16.77 3.19 -4.26
N ARG A 126 -15.94 2.15 -4.44
CA ARG A 126 -16.42 0.78 -4.72
C ARG A 126 -17.17 0.14 -3.55
N ALA A 127 -16.57 0.12 -2.35
CA ALA A 127 -17.18 -0.51 -1.17
C ALA A 127 -18.46 0.23 -0.74
N GLN A 128 -18.41 1.57 -0.77
CA GLN A 128 -19.51 2.47 -0.39
C GLN A 128 -20.47 2.78 -1.57
N LYS A 129 -20.25 2.17 -2.74
CA LYS A 129 -21.12 2.21 -3.93
C LYS A 129 -21.52 3.62 -4.38
N PHE A 130 -20.54 4.52 -4.53
CA PHE A 130 -20.77 5.86 -5.08
C PHE A 130 -19.79 6.18 -6.23
N LEU A 131 -20.14 7.20 -7.01
CA LEU A 131 -19.31 7.73 -8.12
C LEU A 131 -18.63 9.04 -7.71
N LEU A 132 -17.51 9.39 -8.33
CA LEU A 132 -16.79 10.62 -7.93
C LEU A 132 -17.46 11.93 -8.37
N ASN A 133 -18.49 11.85 -9.21
CA ASN A 133 -19.36 12.98 -9.54
C ASN A 133 -20.59 13.10 -8.62
N ASP A 134 -20.67 12.29 -7.57
CA ASP A 134 -21.78 12.31 -6.62
C ASP A 134 -21.80 13.64 -5.83
N GLU A 135 -22.94 14.34 -5.87
CA GLU A 135 -23.11 15.63 -5.22
C GLU A 135 -22.87 15.57 -3.70
N ARG A 136 -23.08 14.40 -3.08
CA ARG A 136 -22.85 14.17 -1.65
C ARG A 136 -21.39 14.28 -1.24
N LEU A 137 -20.44 14.21 -2.19
CA LEU A 137 -19.02 14.44 -1.92
C LEU A 137 -18.71 15.91 -1.64
N SER A 138 -19.46 16.83 -2.24
CA SER A 138 -19.23 18.27 -2.11
C SER A 138 -19.18 18.75 -0.65
N PRO A 139 -20.19 18.47 0.21
CA PRO A 139 -20.13 18.88 1.61
C PRO A 139 -19.04 18.16 2.42
N ILE A 140 -18.61 16.95 2.02
CA ILE A 140 -17.51 16.24 2.69
C ILE A 140 -16.18 16.94 2.42
N PHE A 141 -15.92 17.35 1.17
CA PHE A 141 -14.71 18.09 0.80
C PHE A 141 -14.70 19.50 1.41
N GLU A 142 -15.86 20.16 1.48
CA GLU A 142 -16.01 21.44 2.17
C GLU A 142 -15.66 21.31 3.66
N LEU A 143 -16.26 20.34 4.36
CA LEU A 143 -15.97 20.07 5.77
C LEU A 143 -14.48 19.74 5.99
N ALA A 144 -13.88 18.92 5.13
CA ALA A 144 -12.46 18.58 5.24
C ALA A 144 -11.55 19.81 5.09
N ALA A 145 -11.89 20.70 4.15
CA ALA A 145 -11.17 21.97 3.95
C ALA A 145 -11.34 22.92 5.15
N GLU A 146 -12.56 23.05 5.68
CA GLU A 146 -12.85 23.86 6.87
C GLU A 146 -12.10 23.37 8.11
N ARG A 147 -12.05 22.05 8.31
CA ARG A 147 -11.38 21.40 9.46
C ARG A 147 -9.88 21.19 9.25
N ASN A 148 -9.35 21.53 8.06
CA ASN A 148 -7.95 21.29 7.66
C ASN A 148 -7.48 19.84 7.89
N VAL A 149 -8.31 18.88 7.48
CA VAL A 149 -8.01 17.44 7.57
C VAL A 149 -7.92 16.81 6.17
N PRO A 150 -7.01 15.85 5.94
CA PRO A 150 -6.92 15.14 4.66
C PRO A 150 -8.10 14.18 4.43
N ILE A 151 -8.44 14.02 3.15
CA ILE A 151 -9.27 12.93 2.66
C ILE A 151 -8.36 11.87 2.03
N LEU A 152 -8.44 10.62 2.47
CA LEU A 152 -7.85 9.48 1.78
C LEU A 152 -8.95 8.77 0.98
N ILE A 153 -8.81 8.71 -0.34
CA ILE A 153 -9.77 8.07 -1.24
C ILE A 153 -9.17 6.85 -1.93
N HIS A 154 -9.94 5.76 -2.01
CA HIS A 154 -9.53 4.58 -2.78
C HIS A 154 -9.32 4.94 -4.26
N GLY A 155 -8.10 4.74 -4.78
CA GLY A 155 -7.73 4.94 -6.18
C GLY A 155 -7.19 3.68 -6.86
N GLY A 156 -7.40 2.52 -6.25
CA GLY A 156 -6.85 1.24 -6.71
C GLY A 156 -7.82 0.40 -7.57
N ARG A 157 -7.44 -0.86 -7.77
CA ARG A 157 -8.19 -1.83 -8.60
C ARG A 157 -9.70 -1.85 -8.35
N GLY A 158 -10.46 -2.16 -9.39
CA GLY A 158 -11.91 -2.37 -9.33
C GLY A 158 -12.74 -1.09 -9.39
N LEU A 159 -12.12 0.05 -9.71
CA LEU A 159 -12.80 1.27 -10.10
C LEU A 159 -12.78 1.44 -11.63
N PRO A 160 -13.78 2.11 -12.22
CA PRO A 160 -13.65 2.66 -13.57
C PRO A 160 -12.61 3.79 -13.58
N PRO A 161 -12.27 4.35 -14.77
CA PRO A 161 -11.54 5.62 -14.85
C PRO A 161 -12.23 6.70 -14.00
N ILE A 162 -11.44 7.46 -13.24
CA ILE A 162 -11.92 8.39 -12.22
C ILE A 162 -11.27 9.78 -12.29
N ALA A 163 -10.25 9.97 -13.14
CA ALA A 163 -9.42 11.17 -13.13
C ALA A 163 -10.20 12.47 -13.35
N ASP A 164 -11.10 12.50 -14.32
CA ASP A 164 -11.84 13.71 -14.68
C ASP A 164 -12.79 14.16 -13.56
N ASP A 165 -13.55 13.23 -13.01
CA ASP A 165 -14.50 13.52 -11.93
C ASP A 165 -13.75 13.95 -10.66
N LEU A 166 -12.69 13.22 -10.26
CA LEU A 166 -11.87 13.59 -9.11
C LEU A 166 -11.19 14.95 -9.31
N GLY A 167 -10.66 15.19 -10.51
CA GLY A 167 -10.04 16.47 -10.88
C GLY A 167 -11.00 17.65 -10.75
N ARG A 168 -12.26 17.50 -11.16
CA ARG A 168 -13.29 18.54 -10.99
C ARG A 168 -13.58 18.82 -9.52
N VAL A 169 -13.60 17.80 -8.66
CA VAL A 169 -13.80 17.97 -7.21
C VAL A 169 -12.60 18.69 -6.58
N VAL A 170 -11.38 18.29 -6.91
CA VAL A 170 -10.16 18.94 -6.41
C VAL A 170 -10.09 20.41 -6.85
N ASP A 171 -10.43 20.71 -8.11
CA ASP A 171 -10.46 22.09 -8.62
C ASP A 171 -11.52 22.96 -7.92
N ARG A 172 -12.63 22.35 -7.49
CA ARG A 172 -13.68 23.04 -6.73
C ARG A 172 -13.26 23.33 -5.28
N TYR A 173 -12.45 22.46 -4.68
CA TYR A 173 -12.02 22.54 -3.28
C TYR A 173 -10.49 22.57 -3.15
N PRO A 174 -9.80 23.62 -3.65
CA PRO A 174 -8.35 23.67 -3.70
C PRO A 174 -7.65 23.72 -2.33
N LYS A 175 -8.42 23.95 -1.25
CA LYS A 175 -7.92 23.92 0.13
C LYS A 175 -8.01 22.52 0.77
N ALA A 176 -8.80 21.61 0.20
CA ALA A 176 -8.89 20.24 0.70
C ALA A 176 -7.62 19.48 0.34
N ARG A 177 -7.08 18.73 1.29
CA ARG A 177 -5.95 17.82 1.03
C ARG A 177 -6.49 16.45 0.65
N LEU A 178 -5.89 15.85 -0.36
CA LEU A 178 -6.32 14.57 -0.91
C LEU A 178 -5.14 13.59 -0.96
N ILE A 179 -5.35 12.37 -0.49
CA ILE A 179 -4.45 11.24 -0.67
C ILE A 179 -5.18 10.22 -1.55
N VAL A 180 -4.68 9.97 -2.76
CA VAL A 180 -5.18 8.95 -3.68
C VAL A 180 -4.47 7.65 -3.37
N ALA A 181 -5.22 6.66 -2.91
CA ALA A 181 -4.65 5.39 -2.49
C ALA A 181 -4.20 4.52 -3.67
N HIS A 182 -3.26 3.61 -3.40
CA HIS A 182 -2.77 2.58 -4.30
C HIS A 182 -2.16 3.16 -5.58
N ALA A 183 -1.32 4.19 -5.43
CA ALA A 183 -0.72 4.95 -6.54
C ALA A 183 -1.72 5.49 -7.58
N GLY A 184 -3.04 5.41 -7.34
CA GLY A 184 -4.05 5.73 -8.36
C GLY A 184 -4.12 4.73 -9.52
N ILE A 185 -3.70 3.46 -9.34
CA ILE A 185 -3.65 2.46 -10.44
C ILE A 185 -4.98 2.20 -11.17
N ALA A 186 -6.12 2.63 -10.62
CA ALA A 186 -7.39 2.62 -11.35
C ALA A 186 -7.32 3.43 -12.66
N ASP A 187 -6.54 4.51 -12.67
CA ASP A 187 -6.48 5.49 -13.75
C ASP A 187 -5.16 6.29 -13.72
N LEU A 188 -4.05 5.60 -13.41
CA LEU A 188 -2.77 6.22 -12.98
C LEU A 188 -2.32 7.37 -13.88
N ALA A 189 -2.23 7.14 -15.18
CA ALA A 189 -1.74 8.14 -16.13
C ALA A 189 -2.66 9.36 -16.20
N ALA A 190 -3.99 9.15 -16.23
CA ALA A 190 -4.94 10.26 -16.31
C ALA A 190 -5.03 11.01 -14.98
N LEU A 191 -4.99 10.31 -13.85
CA LEU A 191 -4.96 10.90 -12.51
C LEU A 191 -3.72 11.75 -12.32
N ALA A 192 -2.54 11.23 -12.66
CA ALA A 192 -1.30 11.99 -12.56
C ALA A 192 -1.28 13.18 -13.52
N ASN A 193 -1.82 13.05 -14.74
CA ASN A 193 -1.98 14.19 -15.65
C ASN A 193 -2.94 15.26 -15.10
N ARG A 194 -4.00 14.85 -14.39
CA ARG A 194 -5.01 15.78 -13.86
C ARG A 194 -4.63 16.41 -12.52
N LEU A 195 -3.88 15.69 -11.70
CA LEU A 195 -3.60 16.01 -10.30
C LEU A 195 -2.11 16.25 -9.98
N GLY A 196 -1.20 15.81 -10.86
CA GLY A 196 0.23 16.08 -10.75
C GLY A 196 0.52 17.57 -10.77
N GLY A 197 1.48 18.01 -9.97
CA GLY A 197 1.84 19.43 -9.81
C GLY A 197 0.90 20.23 -8.89
N LYS A 198 -0.16 19.62 -8.35
CA LYS A 198 -1.06 20.30 -7.39
C LYS A 198 -0.58 20.09 -5.95
N ALA A 199 -0.15 21.16 -5.29
CA ALA A 199 0.09 21.15 -3.86
C ALA A 199 -1.16 20.70 -3.09
N GLY A 200 -1.00 19.83 -2.10
CA GLY A 200 -2.11 19.28 -1.32
C GLY A 200 -2.75 18.01 -1.89
N VAL A 201 -2.31 17.54 -3.07
CA VAL A 201 -2.68 16.23 -3.61
C VAL A 201 -1.50 15.27 -3.53
N PHE A 202 -1.75 14.10 -2.97
CA PHE A 202 -0.77 13.05 -2.71
C PHE A 202 -1.26 11.71 -3.27
N PHE A 203 -0.32 10.80 -3.50
CA PHE A 203 -0.51 9.42 -3.89
C PHE A 203 0.22 8.52 -2.90
N ASP A 204 -0.42 7.46 -2.44
CA ASP A 204 0.25 6.51 -1.55
C ASP A 204 0.96 5.37 -2.32
N THR A 205 1.94 4.72 -1.68
CA THR A 205 2.73 3.65 -2.30
C THR A 205 2.12 2.25 -2.16
N SER A 206 0.88 2.11 -1.68
CA SER A 206 0.30 0.81 -1.32
C SER A 206 -0.19 -0.01 -2.53
N VAL A 207 0.77 -0.47 -3.34
CA VAL A 207 0.57 -1.36 -4.48
C VAL A 207 1.50 -2.56 -4.39
N TRP A 208 1.17 -3.63 -5.12
CA TRP A 208 2.00 -4.83 -5.19
C TRP A 208 2.95 -4.85 -6.39
N SER A 209 2.80 -3.90 -7.32
CA SER A 209 3.53 -3.87 -8.60
C SER A 209 4.63 -2.82 -8.53
N PRO A 210 5.91 -3.21 -8.59
CA PRO A 210 7.00 -2.23 -8.59
C PRO A 210 6.97 -1.36 -9.85
N LEU A 211 6.46 -1.89 -10.97
CA LEU A 211 6.27 -1.13 -12.21
C LEU A 211 5.24 -0.01 -12.08
N ASP A 212 4.19 -0.19 -11.27
CA ASP A 212 3.20 0.86 -11.03
C ASP A 212 3.80 2.01 -10.22
N LEU A 213 4.69 1.73 -9.26
CA LEU A 213 5.42 2.78 -8.54
C LEU A 213 6.45 3.50 -9.42
N LEU A 214 7.21 2.77 -10.24
CA LEU A 214 8.10 3.40 -11.24
C LEU A 214 7.30 4.28 -12.21
N GLY A 215 6.10 3.81 -12.60
CA GLY A 215 5.14 4.57 -13.39
C GLY A 215 4.66 5.84 -12.67
N LEU A 216 4.36 5.76 -11.38
CA LEU A 216 3.97 6.90 -10.55
C LEU A 216 5.09 7.95 -10.48
N TYR A 217 6.31 7.54 -10.13
CA TYR A 217 7.44 8.48 -9.97
C TYR A 217 7.77 9.24 -11.26
N ARG A 218 7.50 8.63 -12.43
CA ARG A 218 7.58 9.27 -13.75
C ARG A 218 6.58 10.40 -13.97
N LEU A 219 5.45 10.36 -13.26
CA LEU A 219 4.30 11.21 -13.55
C LEU A 219 4.05 12.27 -12.46
N VAL A 220 4.51 12.09 -11.24
CA VAL A 220 4.34 13.05 -10.13
C VAL A 220 5.64 13.32 -9.38
N GLY A 221 5.74 14.51 -8.78
CA GLY A 221 6.88 14.90 -7.94
C GLY A 221 6.92 14.12 -6.62
N PRO A 222 8.10 13.90 -6.02
CA PRO A 222 8.25 13.17 -4.76
C PRO A 222 7.51 13.83 -3.58
N GLU A 223 7.27 15.14 -3.62
CA GLU A 223 6.47 15.85 -2.62
C GLU A 223 4.99 15.41 -2.61
N GLN A 224 4.53 14.74 -3.67
CA GLN A 224 3.18 14.20 -3.79
C GLN A 224 3.11 12.71 -3.45
N VAL A 225 4.16 12.07 -2.93
CA VAL A 225 4.16 10.63 -2.66
C VAL A 225 4.31 10.35 -1.16
N VAL A 226 3.46 9.49 -0.60
CA VAL A 226 3.53 9.06 0.80
C VAL A 226 3.66 7.55 0.90
N TYR A 227 4.53 7.08 1.79
CA TYR A 227 4.64 5.66 2.08
C TYR A 227 3.35 5.09 2.69
N ALA A 228 2.94 3.92 2.22
CA ALA A 228 1.77 3.21 2.72
C ALA A 228 1.89 1.70 2.55
N SER A 229 1.47 0.94 3.57
CA SER A 229 1.43 -0.53 3.48
C SER A 229 0.08 -1.09 3.07
N ASP A 230 -1.02 -0.37 3.32
CA ASP A 230 -2.39 -0.92 3.26
C ASP A 230 -2.57 -2.13 4.20
N TYR A 231 -1.96 -2.09 5.39
CA TYR A 231 -2.14 -3.12 6.42
C TYR A 231 -3.65 -3.33 6.68
N PRO A 232 -4.16 -4.58 6.72
CA PRO A 232 -3.43 -5.85 6.74
C PRO A 232 -3.20 -6.51 5.35
N TYR A 233 -3.59 -5.85 4.25
CA TYR A 233 -3.46 -6.39 2.90
C TYR A 233 -2.00 -6.41 2.42
N GLY A 234 -1.28 -5.31 2.60
CA GLY A 234 0.17 -5.25 2.45
C GLY A 234 0.87 -5.18 3.80
N GLN A 235 2.11 -5.68 3.85
CA GLN A 235 2.93 -5.70 5.06
C GLN A 235 4.42 -5.61 4.72
N GLN A 236 5.20 -5.20 5.71
CA GLN A 236 6.66 -5.23 5.69
C GLN A 236 7.15 -6.68 5.81
N PRO A 237 8.37 -7.00 5.31
CA PRO A 237 9.36 -6.10 4.70
C PRO A 237 9.00 -5.65 3.28
N ALA A 238 8.10 -6.36 2.57
CA ALA A 238 7.82 -6.12 1.15
C ALA A 238 7.35 -4.69 0.83
N SER A 239 6.41 -4.12 1.61
CA SER A 239 5.93 -2.75 1.37
C SER A 239 7.02 -1.68 1.51
N LEU A 240 7.96 -1.85 2.45
CA LEU A 240 9.11 -0.95 2.58
C LEU A 240 10.10 -1.15 1.44
N LEU A 241 10.43 -2.41 1.13
CA LEU A 241 11.40 -2.74 0.09
C LEU A 241 10.97 -2.22 -1.28
N ILE A 242 9.71 -2.45 -1.66
CA ILE A 242 9.17 -1.95 -2.94
C ILE A 242 9.22 -0.41 -2.98
N SER A 243 8.87 0.27 -1.89
CA SER A 243 8.88 1.74 -1.83
C SER A 243 10.29 2.31 -1.92
N LEU A 244 11.25 1.72 -1.19
CA LEU A 244 12.66 2.13 -1.17
C LEU A 244 13.35 1.92 -2.52
N ARG A 245 13.26 0.71 -3.06
CA ARG A 245 13.99 0.35 -4.29
C ARG A 245 13.45 1.08 -5.51
N THR A 246 12.13 1.19 -5.64
CA THR A 246 11.52 1.93 -6.77
C THR A 246 11.80 3.43 -6.68
N ALA A 247 11.79 4.02 -5.49
CA ALA A 247 12.20 5.42 -5.29
C ALA A 247 13.65 5.67 -5.73
N ARG A 248 14.59 4.81 -5.29
CA ARG A 248 16.01 4.92 -5.68
C ARG A 248 16.23 4.71 -7.16
N GLN A 249 15.57 3.72 -7.75
CA GLN A 249 15.65 3.43 -9.17
C GLN A 249 15.06 4.57 -10.02
N ALA A 250 14.03 5.26 -9.50
CA ALA A 250 13.53 6.50 -10.11
C ALA A 250 14.50 7.69 -9.93
N GLY A 251 15.57 7.56 -9.16
CA GLY A 251 16.58 8.60 -8.96
C GLY A 251 16.22 9.62 -7.88
N LEU A 252 15.39 9.24 -6.91
CA LEU A 252 15.17 10.07 -5.71
C LEU A 252 16.46 10.12 -4.88
N SER A 253 16.79 11.30 -4.38
CA SER A 253 17.86 11.48 -3.38
C SER A 253 17.44 10.90 -2.03
N ASP A 254 18.40 10.65 -1.13
CA ASP A 254 18.11 10.16 0.23
C ASP A 254 17.14 11.07 0.99
N ASP A 255 17.23 12.39 0.82
CA ASP A 255 16.29 13.35 1.44
C ASP A 255 14.87 13.17 0.89
N GLN A 256 14.73 13.00 -0.43
CA GLN A 256 13.42 12.72 -1.04
C GLN A 256 12.87 11.37 -0.61
N VAL A 257 13.71 10.36 -0.45
CA VAL A 257 13.30 9.06 0.10
C VAL A 257 12.79 9.22 1.54
N ARG A 258 13.46 10.02 2.38
CA ARG A 258 12.98 10.34 3.75
C ARG A 258 11.64 11.07 3.75
N ASP A 259 11.45 11.99 2.81
CA ASP A 259 10.17 12.69 2.64
C ASP A 259 9.05 11.74 2.23
N VAL A 260 9.30 10.82 1.29
CA VAL A 260 8.32 9.78 0.91
C VAL A 260 8.01 8.85 2.09
N LEU A 261 9.04 8.39 2.82
CA LEU A 261 8.86 7.47 3.95
C LEU A 261 8.12 8.08 5.14
N ALA A 262 8.32 9.37 5.41
CA ALA A 262 7.68 10.02 6.56
C ALA A 262 7.41 11.51 6.36
N GLY A 263 8.35 12.28 5.81
CA GLY A 263 8.27 13.75 5.84
C GLY A 263 6.98 14.33 5.28
N ASN A 264 6.49 13.82 4.15
CA ASN A 264 5.22 14.24 3.54
C ASN A 264 4.03 13.94 4.48
N ALA A 265 3.95 12.73 5.03
CA ALA A 265 2.86 12.33 5.92
C ALA A 265 2.91 13.04 7.29
N VAL A 266 4.11 13.32 7.81
CA VAL A 266 4.33 14.12 9.03
C VAL A 266 3.79 15.53 8.86
N ARG A 267 4.10 16.20 7.73
CA ARG A 267 3.55 17.53 7.41
C ARG A 267 2.03 17.51 7.31
N ILE A 268 1.45 16.47 6.70
CA ILE A 268 0.00 16.28 6.64
C ILE A 268 -0.58 16.15 8.05
N ALA A 269 -0.03 15.27 8.88
CA ALA A 269 -0.49 15.02 10.24
C ALA A 269 -0.37 16.25 11.17
N ALA A 270 0.62 17.11 10.93
CA ALA A 270 0.82 18.37 11.64
C ALA A 270 -0.08 19.51 11.13
N GLY A 271 -0.78 19.33 10.02
CA GLY A 271 -1.60 20.38 9.39
C GLY A 271 -0.77 21.47 8.72
N GLU A 272 0.53 21.25 8.49
CA GLU A 272 1.44 22.18 7.84
C GLU A 272 1.07 22.39 6.36
N PRO A 273 1.26 23.57 5.77
CA PRO A 273 1.00 23.78 4.34
C PRO A 273 1.74 22.74 3.47
N PRO A 274 1.09 22.18 2.44
CA PRO A 274 1.75 21.25 1.54
C PRO A 274 2.88 21.94 0.78
N CYS A 275 3.96 21.20 0.51
CA CYS A 275 5.03 21.67 -0.37
C CYS A 275 4.53 21.79 -1.81
N GLU A 276 5.06 22.77 -2.55
CA GLU A 276 4.85 22.84 -3.99
C GLU A 276 5.57 21.66 -4.67
N PRO A 277 4.88 20.84 -5.47
CA PRO A 277 5.50 19.70 -6.12
C PRO A 277 6.60 20.11 -7.09
N SER A 278 7.74 19.42 -7.00
CA SER A 278 8.81 19.53 -7.99
C SER A 278 8.50 18.70 -9.24
N ALA A 279 9.37 18.76 -10.23
CA ALA A 279 9.24 17.94 -11.43
C ALA A 279 9.30 16.43 -11.07
N PRO A 280 8.53 15.57 -11.77
CA PRO A 280 8.61 14.13 -11.62
C PRO A 280 10.04 13.60 -11.81
N LYS A 281 10.30 12.43 -11.22
CA LYS A 281 11.57 11.70 -11.33
C LYS A 281 11.37 10.50 -12.26
N GLY A 282 12.31 9.57 -12.31
CA GLY A 282 12.18 8.37 -13.15
C GLY A 282 12.42 8.61 -14.64
N ILE A 283 12.26 7.54 -15.41
CA ILE A 283 12.59 7.48 -16.84
C ILE A 283 11.43 6.85 -17.62
N GLU A 284 11.28 7.23 -18.89
CA GLU A 284 10.22 6.73 -19.78
C GLU A 284 10.38 5.25 -20.14
N THR A 285 11.61 4.74 -20.17
CA THR A 285 11.91 3.36 -20.57
C THR A 285 12.47 2.58 -19.39
N PHE A 286 11.83 1.46 -19.07
CA PHE A 286 12.34 0.48 -18.12
C PHE A 286 13.12 -0.60 -18.87
N SER A 287 14.41 -0.79 -18.51
CA SER A 287 15.26 -1.85 -19.05
C SER A 287 15.75 -2.76 -17.94
N GLN A 288 15.83 -4.06 -18.24
CA GLN A 288 16.32 -5.09 -17.32
C GLN A 288 16.91 -6.26 -18.12
N PRO A 289 17.85 -7.04 -17.54
CA PRO A 289 18.28 -8.29 -18.14
C PRO A 289 17.11 -9.24 -18.42
N MET A 290 17.19 -10.00 -19.52
CA MET A 290 16.10 -10.89 -19.97
C MET A 290 15.68 -11.92 -18.92
N SER A 291 16.60 -12.38 -18.08
CA SER A 291 16.32 -13.31 -16.98
C SER A 291 15.32 -12.70 -15.99
N PHE A 292 15.55 -11.46 -15.55
CA PHE A 292 14.65 -10.75 -14.62
C PHE A 292 13.30 -10.43 -15.26
N ALA A 293 13.28 -10.01 -16.53
CA ALA A 293 12.02 -9.79 -17.26
C ALA A 293 11.15 -11.05 -17.30
N ARG A 294 11.76 -12.21 -17.56
CA ARG A 294 11.07 -13.50 -17.57
C ARG A 294 10.57 -13.87 -16.18
N ILE A 295 11.38 -13.67 -15.14
CA ILE A 295 10.98 -13.91 -13.74
C ILE A 295 9.74 -13.08 -13.42
N HIS A 296 9.80 -11.75 -13.60
CA HIS A 296 8.68 -10.84 -13.35
C HIS A 296 7.41 -11.25 -14.10
N GLN A 297 7.52 -11.60 -15.39
CA GLN A 297 6.40 -12.07 -16.19
C GLN A 297 5.72 -13.31 -15.57
N TYR A 298 6.49 -14.32 -15.16
CA TYR A 298 5.93 -15.54 -14.57
C TYR A 298 5.34 -15.31 -13.18
N LEU A 299 5.95 -14.45 -12.35
CA LEU A 299 5.41 -14.10 -11.03
C LEU A 299 4.13 -13.26 -11.12
N SER A 300 4.04 -12.39 -12.13
CA SER A 300 2.81 -11.66 -12.47
C SER A 300 1.66 -12.63 -12.82
N MET A 301 1.95 -13.74 -13.50
CA MET A 301 0.97 -14.79 -13.77
C MET A 301 0.59 -15.61 -12.53
N ALA A 302 1.52 -15.78 -11.58
CA ALA A 302 1.29 -16.52 -10.34
C ALA A 302 0.35 -15.79 -9.38
N THR A 303 0.40 -14.45 -9.35
CA THR A 303 -0.34 -13.62 -8.39
C THR A 303 -1.87 -13.82 -8.46
N PRO A 304 -2.53 -13.75 -9.65
CA PRO A 304 -3.96 -14.04 -9.76
C PRO A 304 -4.34 -15.46 -9.33
N LEU A 305 -3.47 -16.45 -9.54
CA LEU A 305 -3.74 -17.82 -9.09
C LEU A 305 -3.81 -17.88 -7.57
N LEU A 306 -2.89 -17.23 -6.86
CA LEU A 306 -2.94 -17.15 -5.39
C LEU A 306 -4.19 -16.43 -4.88
N TRP A 307 -4.52 -15.28 -5.47
CA TRP A 307 -5.70 -14.51 -5.05
C TRP A 307 -7.02 -15.24 -5.31
N THR A 308 -7.07 -16.07 -6.35
CA THR A 308 -8.22 -16.91 -6.67
C THR A 308 -8.12 -18.33 -6.09
N ARG A 309 -7.13 -18.57 -5.22
CA ARG A 309 -6.90 -19.84 -4.52
C ARG A 309 -6.73 -21.05 -5.44
N GLN A 310 -6.17 -20.82 -6.62
CA GLN A 310 -5.89 -21.85 -7.60
C GLN A 310 -4.49 -22.43 -7.39
N PRO A 311 -4.32 -23.75 -7.55
CA PRO A 311 -2.98 -24.36 -7.58
C PRO A 311 -2.21 -23.94 -8.84
N ASP A 312 -0.87 -23.89 -8.75
CA ASP A 312 0.00 -23.66 -9.90
C ASP A 312 0.08 -24.89 -10.83
N ARG A 313 -1.02 -25.17 -11.54
CA ARG A 313 -1.09 -26.27 -12.53
C ARG A 313 -0.33 -25.94 -13.82
N ILE A 314 -0.18 -24.66 -14.13
CA ILE A 314 0.55 -24.19 -15.31
C ILE A 314 2.07 -24.37 -15.11
N GLY A 315 2.54 -24.35 -13.85
CA GLY A 315 3.94 -24.48 -13.50
C GLY A 315 4.71 -23.17 -13.62
N VAL A 316 4.05 -22.02 -13.44
CA VAL A 316 4.67 -20.70 -13.61
C VAL A 316 5.82 -20.47 -12.63
N LEU A 317 5.73 -21.00 -11.39
CA LEU A 317 6.85 -20.93 -10.45
C LEU A 317 8.05 -21.76 -10.90
N GLY A 318 7.80 -22.91 -11.56
CA GLY A 318 8.87 -23.71 -12.16
C GLY A 318 9.59 -22.97 -13.28
N LEU A 319 8.84 -22.24 -14.10
CA LEU A 319 9.41 -21.42 -15.18
C LEU A 319 10.22 -20.24 -14.63
N ALA A 320 9.74 -19.57 -13.58
CA ALA A 320 10.49 -18.53 -12.87
C ALA A 320 11.78 -19.07 -12.25
N LEU A 321 11.72 -20.23 -11.57
CA LEU A 321 12.89 -20.90 -11.02
C LEU A 321 13.93 -21.22 -12.10
N ASN A 322 13.52 -21.74 -13.24
CA ASN A 322 14.45 -22.04 -14.35
C ASN A 322 15.09 -20.77 -14.92
N ALA A 323 14.41 -19.62 -14.88
CA ALA A 323 14.98 -18.36 -15.30
C ALA A 323 16.09 -17.86 -14.35
N THR A 324 16.14 -18.33 -13.09
CA THR A 324 17.24 -18.03 -12.14
C THR A 324 18.56 -18.74 -12.44
N ASP A 325 18.57 -19.69 -13.39
CA ASP A 325 19.76 -20.44 -13.78
C ASP A 325 20.61 -19.73 -14.85
N ASP A 326 20.23 -18.52 -15.28
CA ASP A 326 21.01 -17.71 -16.21
C ASP A 326 22.29 -17.17 -15.54
N ARG A 327 23.38 -17.95 -15.65
CA ARG A 327 24.66 -17.63 -14.99
C ARG A 327 25.50 -16.57 -15.71
N ALA A 328 25.11 -16.15 -16.90
CA ALA A 328 25.93 -15.30 -17.76
C ALA A 328 25.58 -13.80 -17.65
N ASN A 329 24.53 -13.45 -16.91
CA ASN A 329 23.98 -12.09 -16.89
C ASN A 329 24.69 -11.12 -15.92
N GLY A 330 25.66 -11.57 -15.11
CA GLY A 330 26.39 -10.73 -14.15
C GLY A 330 25.69 -10.49 -12.79
N HIS A 331 24.48 -11.00 -12.58
CA HIS A 331 23.65 -10.76 -11.38
C HIS A 331 23.40 -12.07 -10.60
N ARG A 332 24.46 -12.84 -10.34
CA ARG A 332 24.32 -14.17 -9.71
C ARG A 332 23.69 -14.08 -8.32
N GLU A 333 24.08 -13.08 -7.53
CA GLU A 333 23.63 -12.90 -6.16
C GLU A 333 22.11 -12.66 -6.11
N GLU A 334 21.60 -11.74 -6.93
CA GLU A 334 20.17 -11.42 -6.98
C GLU A 334 19.35 -12.60 -7.52
N LEU A 335 19.87 -13.33 -8.52
CA LEU A 335 19.23 -14.55 -9.00
C LEU A 335 19.20 -15.66 -7.94
N ASP A 336 20.23 -15.79 -7.10
CA ASP A 336 20.25 -16.72 -5.96
C ASP A 336 19.21 -16.33 -4.90
N GLN A 337 19.13 -15.04 -4.55
CA GLN A 337 18.12 -14.51 -3.63
C GLN A 337 16.70 -14.79 -4.11
N ILE A 338 16.41 -14.50 -5.39
CA ILE A 338 15.12 -14.81 -6.02
C ILE A 338 14.87 -16.31 -5.97
N ARG A 339 15.86 -17.14 -6.33
CA ARG A 339 15.70 -18.59 -6.35
C ARG A 339 15.32 -19.14 -4.98
N GLU A 340 15.95 -18.65 -3.92
CA GLU A 340 15.66 -19.08 -2.55
C GLU A 340 14.22 -18.74 -2.14
N LEU A 341 13.77 -17.51 -2.41
CA LEU A 341 12.39 -17.08 -2.21
C LEU A 341 11.39 -17.95 -2.98
N LEU A 342 11.67 -18.24 -4.25
CA LEU A 342 10.78 -19.04 -5.09
C LEU A 342 10.74 -20.52 -4.68
N LEU A 343 11.84 -21.08 -4.19
CA LEU A 343 11.85 -22.43 -3.63
C LEU A 343 10.97 -22.51 -2.38
N ALA A 344 11.13 -21.57 -1.44
CA ALA A 344 10.30 -21.50 -0.24
C ALA A 344 8.82 -21.28 -0.58
N ALA A 345 8.52 -20.38 -1.53
CA ALA A 345 7.16 -20.12 -1.98
C ALA A 345 6.50 -21.35 -2.62
N ARG A 346 7.25 -22.07 -3.47
CA ARG A 346 6.75 -23.30 -4.11
C ARG A 346 6.47 -24.38 -3.07
N ASP A 347 7.36 -24.56 -2.10
CA ASP A 347 7.20 -25.57 -1.07
C ASP A 347 5.99 -25.23 -0.18
N MET A 348 5.79 -23.96 0.18
CA MET A 348 4.58 -23.46 0.87
C MET A 348 3.29 -23.65 0.06
N TRP A 349 3.30 -23.34 -1.24
CA TRP A 349 2.12 -23.49 -2.10
C TRP A 349 1.73 -24.96 -2.26
N ARG A 350 2.70 -25.87 -2.34
CA ARG A 350 2.46 -27.32 -2.44
C ARG A 350 2.01 -27.94 -1.12
N ALA A 351 2.47 -27.40 0.00
CA ALA A 351 2.10 -27.83 1.34
C ALA A 351 0.75 -27.27 1.80
N LEU A 352 -0.02 -26.62 0.91
CA LEU A 352 -1.37 -26.15 1.25
C LEU A 352 -2.21 -27.32 1.79
N PRO A 353 -2.75 -27.23 3.00
CA PRO A 353 -3.55 -28.30 3.58
C PRO A 353 -4.76 -28.61 2.68
N GLU A 354 -4.92 -29.89 2.30
CA GLU A 354 -6.15 -30.37 1.64
C GLU A 354 -7.33 -30.40 2.64
N GLU A 355 -7.02 -30.58 3.93
CA GLU A 355 -7.94 -30.57 5.08
C GLU A 355 -7.35 -29.68 6.20
N GLY A 356 -8.14 -28.79 6.80
CA GLY A 356 -7.68 -27.85 7.84
C GLY A 356 -8.64 -26.65 8.01
N ASP A 357 -8.41 -25.83 9.04
CA ASP A 357 -9.16 -24.58 9.24
C ASP A 357 -8.91 -23.63 8.04
N GLU A 358 -9.96 -22.96 7.58
CA GLU A 358 -9.89 -21.97 6.51
C GLU A 358 -8.89 -20.85 6.85
N GLN A 359 -8.73 -20.54 8.15
CA GLN A 359 -7.73 -19.58 8.62
C GLN A 359 -6.29 -20.01 8.31
N ASP A 360 -5.96 -21.28 8.53
CA ASP A 360 -4.62 -21.81 8.25
C ASP A 360 -4.31 -21.75 6.75
N ARG A 361 -5.28 -22.07 5.90
CA ARG A 361 -5.14 -22.00 4.45
C ARG A 361 -4.89 -20.57 3.96
N VAL A 362 -5.61 -19.60 4.51
CA VAL A 362 -5.42 -18.18 4.22
C VAL A 362 -4.03 -17.71 4.67
N ALA A 363 -3.59 -18.12 5.86
CA ALA A 363 -2.25 -17.79 6.37
C ALA A 363 -1.14 -18.33 5.45
N HIS A 364 -1.24 -19.59 5.01
CA HIS A 364 -0.29 -20.21 4.08
C HIS A 364 -0.25 -19.49 2.73
N MET A 365 -1.41 -19.22 2.12
CA MET A 365 -1.47 -18.47 0.86
C MET A 365 -0.86 -17.07 0.98
N ARG A 366 -1.11 -16.36 2.09
CA ARG A 366 -0.53 -15.03 2.33
C ARG A 366 0.99 -15.11 2.48
N ALA A 367 1.51 -16.11 3.19
CA ALA A 367 2.95 -16.33 3.30
C ALA A 367 3.59 -16.63 1.94
N THR A 368 2.97 -17.50 1.13
CA THR A 368 3.40 -17.77 -0.25
C THR A 368 3.43 -16.50 -1.10
N PHE A 369 2.38 -15.68 -1.03
CA PHE A 369 2.32 -14.41 -1.76
C PHE A 369 3.45 -13.47 -1.36
N ARG A 370 3.76 -13.34 -0.06
CA ARG A 370 4.84 -12.46 0.42
C ARG A 370 6.20 -12.85 -0.15
N LEU A 371 6.49 -14.14 -0.21
CA LEU A 371 7.75 -14.64 -0.78
C LEU A 371 7.85 -14.35 -2.29
N ILE A 372 6.76 -14.55 -3.03
CA ILE A 372 6.68 -14.22 -4.46
C ILE A 372 6.80 -12.71 -4.68
N HIS A 373 6.15 -11.91 -3.85
CA HIS A 373 6.20 -10.46 -3.96
C HIS A 373 7.61 -9.92 -3.72
N LEU A 374 8.34 -10.44 -2.71
CA LEU A 374 9.76 -10.10 -2.53
C LEU A 374 10.61 -10.48 -3.74
N ALA A 375 10.39 -11.68 -4.30
CA ALA A 375 11.12 -12.13 -5.48
C ALA A 375 10.85 -11.24 -6.69
N ASP A 376 9.60 -10.79 -6.86
CA ASP A 376 9.20 -9.87 -7.92
C ASP A 376 9.79 -8.47 -7.74
N ILE A 377 9.80 -7.95 -6.50
CA ILE A 377 10.45 -6.68 -6.17
C ILE A 377 11.92 -6.73 -6.58
N VAL A 378 12.66 -7.77 -6.18
CA VAL A 378 14.07 -7.93 -6.56
C VAL A 378 14.21 -8.00 -8.07
N ALA A 379 13.40 -8.82 -8.74
CA ALA A 379 13.48 -8.96 -10.19
C ALA A 379 13.31 -7.62 -10.94
N VAL A 380 12.35 -6.78 -10.53
CA VAL A 380 12.10 -5.50 -11.19
C VAL A 380 13.12 -4.42 -10.81
N THR A 381 13.67 -4.49 -9.59
CA THR A 381 14.49 -3.41 -9.04
C THR A 381 15.99 -3.66 -9.05
N THR A 382 16.44 -4.83 -9.49
CA THR A 382 17.85 -5.06 -9.82
C THR A 382 18.26 -4.16 -11.00
N PRO A 383 19.27 -3.29 -10.84
CA PRO A 383 19.75 -2.43 -11.92
C PRO A 383 20.23 -3.24 -13.14
N ALA A 384 20.07 -2.65 -14.33
CA ALA A 384 20.47 -3.26 -15.60
C ALA A 384 21.97 -3.19 -15.91
#